data_AF-A0A838LAS9-F1
#
_entry.id   AF-A0A838LAS9-F1
#
_cell.length_a   1.000
_cell.length_b   1.000
_cell.length_c   1.000
_cell.angle_alpha   90.00
_cell.angle_beta   90.00
_cell.angle_gamma   90.00
#
_symmetry.space_group_name_H-M   'P 1'
#
loop_
_entity.id
_entity.type
_entity.pdbx_description
1 polymer ?
#
loop_
_entity_poly.entity_id
_entity_poly.type
_entity_poly.pdbx_seq_one_letter_code
_entity_poly.pdbx_strand_id
1 'polypeptide(L)'
;MEIVRIGAAITLAAIVLGIGGWVLTTWMRMRHGYPLGDANDAVYPLNSGETIERVRLLTQDNAQLRAEIGSVKDRLATIERIVTDGAYRLDREIDGLRGPAN
;
A
#
# COMPACT_ATOMS: atom_id res chain seq x y z
N MET A 1 39.93 -53.84 -6.01
CA MET A 1 38.86 -53.42 -5.07
C MET A 1 39.13 -52.05 -4.43
N GLU A 2 40.38 -51.63 -4.24
CA GLU A 2 40.69 -50.34 -3.59
C GLU A 2 40.32 -49.10 -4.41
N ILE A 3 40.55 -49.11 -5.73
CA ILE A 3 40.17 -48.01 -6.63
C ILE A 3 38.66 -47.71 -6.56
N VAL A 4 37.83 -48.76 -6.48
CA VAL A 4 36.37 -48.63 -6.36
C VAL A 4 35.96 -48.04 -5.01
N ARG A 5 36.66 -48.39 -3.91
CA ARG A 5 36.40 -47.82 -2.58
C ARG A 5 36.81 -46.36 -2.50
N ILE A 6 37.94 -45.99 -3.08
CA ILE A 6 38.42 -44.60 -3.15
C ILE A 6 37.47 -43.77 -4.02
N GLY A 7 37.06 -44.29 -5.19
CA GLY A 7 36.06 -43.64 -6.04
C GLY A 7 34.72 -43.43 -5.33
N ALA A 8 34.22 -44.43 -4.61
CA ALA A 8 32.98 -44.30 -3.83
C ALA A 8 33.10 -43.25 -2.71
N ALA A 9 34.24 -43.19 -2.02
CA ALA A 9 34.47 -42.20 -0.97
C ALA A 9 34.51 -40.76 -1.50
N ILE A 10 35.16 -40.53 -2.65
CA ILE A 10 35.22 -39.20 -3.28
C ILE A 10 33.83 -38.74 -3.73
N THR A 11 33.06 -39.63 -4.36
CA THR A 11 31.68 -39.30 -4.80
C THR A 11 30.80 -38.94 -3.61
N LEU A 12 30.90 -39.68 -2.51
CA LEU A 12 30.10 -39.44 -1.32
C LEU A 12 30.48 -38.12 -0.65
N ALA A 13 31.78 -37.80 -0.57
CA ALA A 13 32.25 -36.51 -0.08
C ALA A 13 31.76 -35.33 -0.93
N ALA A 14 31.78 -35.47 -2.26
CA ALA A 14 31.31 -34.42 -3.17
C ALA A 14 29.81 -34.13 -3.01
N ILE A 15 28.98 -35.17 -2.81
CA ILE A 15 27.55 -35.02 -2.57
C ILE A 15 27.28 -34.26 -1.26
N VAL A 16 27.97 -34.64 -0.18
CA VAL A 16 27.80 -34.00 1.12
C VAL A 16 28.21 -32.53 1.08
N LEU A 17 29.33 -32.20 0.42
CA LEU A 17 29.78 -30.82 0.26
C LEU A 17 28.86 -30.01 -0.64
N GLY A 18 28.30 -30.60 -1.70
CA GLY A 18 27.34 -29.93 -2.57
C GLY A 18 26.04 -29.55 -1.85
N ILE A 19 25.47 -30.50 -1.08
CA ILE A 19 24.26 -30.25 -0.29
C ILE A 19 24.55 -29.22 0.82
N GLY A 20 25.68 -29.39 1.54
CA GLY A 20 26.09 -28.45 2.59
C GLY A 20 26.30 -27.04 2.05
N GLY A 21 26.95 -26.90 0.90
CA GLY A 21 27.14 -25.62 0.22
C GLY A 21 25.80 -24.97 -0.14
N TRP A 22 24.87 -25.71 -0.72
CA TRP A 22 23.54 -25.18 -1.06
C TRP A 22 22.78 -24.71 0.18
N VAL A 23 22.73 -25.53 1.24
CA VAL A 23 22.05 -25.17 2.51
C VAL A 23 22.68 -23.93 3.15
N LEU A 24 24.01 -23.83 3.16
CA LEU A 24 24.71 -22.65 3.69
C LEU A 24 24.38 -21.40 2.89
N THR A 25 24.35 -21.47 1.56
CA THR A 25 23.97 -20.30 0.73
C THR A 25 22.53 -19.88 0.96
N THR A 26 21.61 -20.83 1.08
CA THR A 26 20.20 -20.58 1.40
C THR A 26 20.04 -19.99 2.80
N TRP A 27 20.77 -20.49 3.79
CA TRP A 27 20.79 -19.96 5.15
C TRP A 27 21.33 -18.54 5.21
N MET A 28 22.43 -18.25 4.50
CA MET A 28 22.96 -16.90 4.40
C MET A 28 21.97 -15.95 3.73
N ARG A 29 21.30 -16.37 2.65
CA ARG A 29 20.26 -15.56 1.99
C ARG A 29 19.08 -15.27 2.90
N MET A 30 18.59 -16.27 3.62
CA MET A 30 17.52 -16.10 4.64
C MET A 30 17.93 -15.11 5.72
N ARG A 31 19.16 -15.24 6.27
CA ARG A 31 19.64 -14.37 7.35
C ARG A 31 19.91 -12.93 6.91
N HIS A 32 20.31 -12.73 5.65
CA HIS A 32 20.58 -11.41 5.07
C HIS A 32 19.38 -10.80 4.34
N GLY A 33 18.20 -11.45 4.41
CA GLY A 33 16.96 -10.92 3.84
C GLY A 33 16.92 -10.88 2.31
N TYR A 34 17.75 -11.67 1.63
CA TYR A 34 17.68 -11.80 0.18
C TYR A 34 16.46 -12.65 -0.21
N PRO A 35 15.67 -12.21 -1.21
CA PRO A 35 14.51 -12.96 -1.65
C PRO A 35 14.94 -14.34 -2.16
N LEU A 36 14.26 -15.37 -1.65
CA LEU A 36 14.39 -16.75 -2.11
C LEU A 36 13.39 -16.93 -3.24
N GLY A 37 13.67 -16.33 -4.38
CA GLY A 37 12.83 -16.40 -5.56
C GLY A 37 13.64 -16.04 -6.78
N ASP A 38 13.45 -16.79 -7.86
CA ASP A 38 13.87 -16.34 -9.19
C ASP A 38 13.11 -15.05 -9.50
N ALA A 39 13.68 -14.14 -10.29
CA ALA A 39 13.16 -12.79 -10.52
C ALA A 39 11.75 -12.75 -11.20
N ASN A 40 11.13 -13.91 -11.43
CA ASN A 40 9.76 -14.10 -11.92
C ASN A 40 8.74 -14.46 -10.83
N ASP A 41 9.14 -14.76 -9.59
CA ASP A 41 8.21 -15.07 -8.50
C ASP A 41 7.90 -13.79 -7.71
N ALA A 42 7.18 -12.88 -8.37
CA ALA A 42 6.86 -11.53 -7.90
C ALA A 42 5.82 -11.49 -6.77
N VAL A 43 5.68 -12.54 -5.96
CA VAL A 43 4.69 -12.59 -4.89
C VAL A 43 5.28 -13.32 -3.70
N TYR A 44 5.91 -12.59 -2.77
CA TYR A 44 5.81 -12.79 -1.31
C TYR A 44 6.66 -11.76 -0.56
N PRO A 45 6.10 -10.61 -0.14
CA PRO A 45 6.80 -9.69 0.76
C PRO A 45 6.71 -10.21 2.21
N LEU A 46 7.65 -11.07 2.62
CA LEU A 46 7.85 -11.48 4.04
C LEU A 46 8.79 -10.54 4.81
N ASN A 47 8.69 -9.23 4.58
CA ASN A 47 9.26 -8.20 5.45
C ASN A 47 8.13 -7.38 6.09
N SER A 48 7.27 -8.10 6.80
CA SER A 48 5.95 -7.70 7.30
C SER A 48 5.96 -7.07 8.71
N GLY A 49 7.06 -6.45 9.13
CA GLY A 49 7.07 -5.59 10.32
C GLY A 49 6.86 -4.12 9.94
N GLU A 50 7.86 -3.57 9.26
CA GLU A 50 7.92 -2.16 8.88
C GLU A 50 6.88 -1.80 7.79
N THR A 51 6.61 -2.71 6.86
CA THR A 51 5.60 -2.48 5.81
C THR A 51 4.18 -2.49 6.38
N ILE A 52 3.89 -3.34 7.37
CA ILE A 52 2.58 -3.36 8.04
C ILE A 52 2.38 -2.10 8.89
N GLU A 53 3.43 -1.63 9.56
CA GLU A 53 3.37 -0.38 10.32
C GLU A 53 3.16 0.84 9.42
N ARG A 54 3.88 0.94 8.30
CA ARG A 54 3.66 1.99 7.30
C ARG A 54 2.28 1.92 6.65
N VAL A 55 1.77 0.72 6.36
CA VAL A 55 0.39 0.55 5.85
C VAL A 55 -0.64 0.97 6.88
N ARG A 56 -0.42 0.71 8.18
CA ARG A 56 -1.30 1.18 9.26
C ARG A 56 -1.29 2.71 9.36
N LEU A 57 -0.12 3.34 9.33
CA LEU A 57 0.02 4.81 9.36
C LEU A 57 -0.69 5.45 8.15
N LEU A 58 -0.44 4.95 6.93
CA LEU A 58 -1.12 5.43 5.72
C LEU A 58 -2.63 5.21 5.74
N THR A 59 -3.11 4.11 6.33
CA THR A 59 -4.56 3.86 6.47
C THR A 59 -5.21 4.87 7.41
N GLN A 60 -4.51 5.27 8.48
CA GLN A 60 -4.97 6.30 9.40
C GLN A 60 -5.04 7.67 8.71
N ASP A 61 -4.02 8.03 7.92
CA ASP A 61 -4.00 9.29 7.16
C ASP A 61 -5.13 9.34 6.12
N ASN A 62 -5.42 8.22 5.45
CA ASN A 62 -6.52 8.13 4.51
C ASN A 62 -7.90 8.31 5.18
N ALA A 63 -8.07 7.83 6.41
CA ALA A 63 -9.32 8.03 7.16
C ALA A 63 -9.50 9.49 7.56
N GLN A 64 -8.43 10.16 7.97
CA GLN A 64 -8.44 11.59 8.30
C GLN A 64 -8.74 12.47 7.09
N LEU A 65 -8.08 12.21 5.95
CA LEU A 65 -8.34 12.94 4.71
C LEU A 65 -9.79 12.80 4.23
N ARG A 66 -10.38 11.61 4.39
CA ARG A 66 -11.79 11.38 4.05
C ARG A 66 -12.74 12.17 4.97
N ALA A 67 -12.43 12.26 6.26
CA ALA A 67 -13.20 13.06 7.20
C ALA A 67 -13.06 14.57 6.90
N GLU A 68 -11.85 15.04 6.56
CA GLU A 68 -11.61 16.43 6.19
C GLU A 68 -12.35 16.81 4.91
N ILE A 69 -12.28 15.97 3.87
CA ILE A 69 -13.04 16.15 2.63
C ILE A 69 -14.56 16.16 2.91
N GLY A 70 -15.05 15.31 3.81
CA GLY A 70 -16.45 15.33 4.24
C GLY A 70 -16.86 16.69 4.82
N SER A 71 -16.06 17.22 5.75
CA SER A 71 -16.34 18.52 6.38
C SER A 71 -16.31 19.70 5.37
N VAL A 72 -15.43 19.63 4.37
CA VAL A 72 -15.37 20.63 3.29
C VAL A 72 -16.61 20.54 2.41
N LYS A 73 -17.07 19.34 2.08
CA LYS A 73 -18.30 19.14 1.30
C LYS A 73 -19.53 19.68 2.02
N ASP A 74 -19.67 19.44 3.33
CA ASP A 74 -20.80 19.97 4.11
C ASP A 74 -20.84 21.50 4.14
N ARG A 75 -19.66 22.13 4.22
CA ARG A 75 -19.52 23.59 4.12
C ARG A 75 -19.87 24.10 2.73
N LEU A 76 -19.42 23.42 1.68
CA LEU A 76 -19.77 23.77 0.30
C LEU A 76 -21.28 23.68 0.06
N ALA A 77 -21.94 22.63 0.54
CA ALA A 77 -23.41 22.51 0.46
C ALA A 77 -24.12 23.64 1.22
N THR A 78 -23.58 24.05 2.37
CA THR A 78 -24.11 25.20 3.12
C THR A 78 -23.95 26.50 2.34
N ILE A 79 -22.80 26.71 1.69
CA ILE A 79 -22.54 27.89 0.85
C ILE A 79 -23.48 27.88 -0.36
N GLU A 80 -23.62 26.74 -1.05
CA GLU A 80 -24.53 26.58 -2.19
C GLU A 80 -25.95 26.99 -1.81
N ARG A 81 -26.44 26.55 -0.66
CA ARG A 81 -27.76 26.95 -0.14
C ARG A 81 -27.86 28.45 0.13
N ILE A 82 -26.86 29.06 0.77
CA ILE A 82 -26.87 30.51 1.07
C ILE A 82 -26.90 31.33 -0.23
N VAL A 83 -26.05 30.97 -1.20
CA VAL A 83 -25.94 31.68 -2.47
C VAL A 83 -27.24 31.54 -3.27
N THR A 84 -27.80 30.34 -3.31
CA THR A 84 -29.03 30.04 -4.06
C THR A 84 -30.25 30.68 -3.42
N ASP A 85 -30.48 30.47 -2.12
CA ASP A 85 -31.64 31.02 -1.40
C ASP A 85 -31.56 32.56 -1.31
N GLY A 86 -30.36 33.11 -1.14
CA GLY A 86 -30.12 34.55 -1.09
C GLY A 86 -30.47 35.26 -2.40
N ALA A 87 -30.09 34.68 -3.54
CA ALA A 87 -30.39 35.24 -4.86
C ALA A 87 -31.89 35.29 -5.14
N TYR A 88 -32.61 34.17 -4.90
CA TYR A 88 -34.06 34.13 -5.13
C TYR A 88 -34.84 35.03 -4.17
N ARG A 89 -34.37 35.21 -2.93
CA ARG A 89 -35.01 36.13 -1.99
C ARG A 89 -34.86 37.58 -2.44
N LEU A 90 -33.65 37.97 -2.85
CA LEU A 90 -33.37 39.33 -3.32
C LEU A 90 -34.18 39.66 -4.59
N ASP A 91 -34.25 38.75 -5.55
CA ASP A 91 -34.98 38.95 -6.81
C ASP A 91 -36.48 39.16 -6.56
N ARG A 92 -37.09 38.36 -5.67
CA ARG A 92 -38.48 38.56 -5.22
C ARG A 92 -38.70 39.89 -4.51
N GLU A 93 -37.73 40.32 -3.71
CA GLU A 93 -37.80 41.60 -2.98
C GLU A 93 -37.72 42.78 -3.95
N ILE A 94 -36.87 42.69 -4.98
CA ILE A 94 -36.77 43.68 -6.07
C ILE A 94 -38.07 43.76 -6.87
N ASP A 95 -38.65 42.64 -7.28
CA ASP A 95 -39.92 42.63 -8.02
C ASP A 95 -41.09 43.15 -7.18
N GLY A 96 -41.10 42.89 -5.87
CA GLY A 96 -42.06 43.49 -4.95
C GLY A 96 -41.94 45.01 -4.83
N LEU A 97 -40.72 45.54 -4.92
CA LEU A 97 -40.46 47.00 -4.91
C LEU A 97 -40.73 47.68 -6.25
N ARG A 98 -40.74 46.93 -7.36
CA ARG A 98 -40.98 47.50 -8.70
C ARG A 98 -42.41 48.01 -8.89
N GLY A 99 -43.39 47.46 -8.17
CA GLY A 99 -44.79 47.93 -8.16
C GLY A 99 -45.44 48.00 -9.55
N PRO A 100 -46.75 48.29 -9.65
CA PRO A 100 -47.33 48.63 -10.94
C PRO A 100 -46.71 49.95 -11.40
N ALA A 101 -46.02 49.92 -12.55
CA ALA A 101 -45.55 51.13 -13.22
C ALA A 101 -46.76 52.04 -13.45
N ASN A 102 -46.79 53.19 -12.78
CA ASN A 102 -47.74 54.26 -13.03
C ASN A 102 -47.54 54.84 -14.44
#